data_AF-A0A427UW52-F1
#
_entry.id   AF-A0A427UW52-F1
#
_cell.length_a   1.000
_cell.length_b   1.000
_cell.length_c   1.000
_cell.angle_alpha   90.00
_cell.angle_beta   90.00
_cell.angle_gamma   90.00
#
_symmetry.space_group_name_H-M   'P 1'
#
loop_
_entity.id
_entity.type
_entity.pdbx_description
1 polymer ?
#
loop_
_entity_poly.entity_id
_entity_poly.type
_entity_poly.pdbx_seq_one_letter_code
_entity_poly.pdbx_strand_id
1 'polypeptide(L)'
;MHDPEKVKARLYACGKFGDRHMLIDKQYLLFGRVTYQGVNYWGKNIEEEHEAKGCDDQIQSIDLKVKWPEMTASREGFRLGSEFKNDITIALNQRSVWKEEWGSKDFFNYLGHLKRKLRKGMFSSSGEEVSEIWVDETKKFNSDLGLYEIEVKSDDGVGKKVYWQERKGKGVSLTIKCLYFKSGATSCEFNTHQPNYGFNTSYITIKFHSELLPHWQEIYQNAEQLIHSFNTG
;
A
#
# COMPACT_ATOMS: atom_id res chain seq x y z
N MET A 1 -18.72 16.02 33.06
CA MET A 1 -18.92 14.66 32.51
C MET A 1 -18.62 14.76 31.02
N HIS A 2 -17.60 14.09 30.51
CA HIS A 2 -17.26 14.19 29.09
C HIS A 2 -18.28 13.41 28.26
N ASP A 3 -18.83 14.07 27.24
CA ASP A 3 -19.72 13.48 26.24
C ASP A 3 -19.05 12.23 25.62
N PRO A 4 -19.62 11.02 25.79
CA PRO A 4 -19.05 9.78 25.29
C PRO A 4 -18.77 9.78 23.78
N GLU A 5 -19.56 10.52 22.99
CA GLU A 5 -19.32 10.65 21.55
C GLU A 5 -18.10 11.51 21.26
N LYS A 6 -17.88 12.58 22.03
CA LYS A 6 -16.65 13.41 21.94
C LYS A 6 -15.41 12.66 22.40
N VAL A 7 -15.53 11.72 23.35
CA VAL A 7 -14.41 10.86 23.77
C VAL A 7 -14.08 9.84 22.67
N LYS A 8 -15.08 9.24 22.01
CA LYS A 8 -14.87 8.36 20.84
C LYS A 8 -14.21 9.10 19.67
N ALA A 9 -14.66 10.31 19.35
CA ALA A 9 -14.07 11.13 18.27
C ALA A 9 -12.59 11.50 18.52
N ARG A 10 -12.15 11.54 19.79
CA ARG A 10 -10.74 11.77 20.15
C ARG A 10 -9.85 10.56 19.90
N LEU A 11 -10.38 9.35 20.09
CA LEU A 11 -9.60 8.11 20.00
C LEU A 11 -9.66 7.47 18.61
N TYR A 12 -10.76 7.66 17.89
CA TYR A 12 -10.99 7.03 16.60
C TYR A 12 -11.11 8.06 15.48
N ALA A 13 -10.65 7.70 14.29
CA ALA A 13 -11.05 8.31 13.03
C ALA A 13 -12.14 7.46 12.39
N CYS A 14 -13.02 8.06 11.61
CA CYS A 14 -14.11 7.33 10.95
C CYS A 14 -14.35 7.83 9.52
N GLY A 15 -15.07 7.06 8.72
CA GLY A 15 -15.44 7.45 7.36
C GLY A 15 -15.85 6.25 6.53
N LYS A 16 -16.29 6.51 5.30
CA LYS A 16 -16.58 5.45 4.33
C LYS A 16 -15.35 5.14 3.50
N PHE A 17 -14.97 3.88 3.42
CA PHE A 17 -14.01 3.41 2.44
C PHE A 17 -14.73 2.47 1.50
N GLY A 18 -15.11 2.97 0.32
CA GLY A 18 -16.09 2.26 -0.47
C GLY A 18 -17.49 2.38 0.11
N ASP A 19 -18.14 1.22 0.17
CA ASP A 19 -19.45 1.03 0.80
C ASP A 19 -19.33 0.71 2.31
N ARG A 20 -18.10 0.52 2.80
CA ARG A 20 -17.83 0.11 4.19
C ARG A 20 -17.63 1.31 5.09
N HIS A 21 -18.22 1.24 6.28
CA HIS A 21 -17.95 2.21 7.35
C HIS A 21 -16.76 1.73 8.15
N MET A 22 -15.75 2.59 8.28
CA MET A 22 -14.53 2.30 8.99
C MET A 22 -14.51 3.10 10.28
N LEU A 23 -14.14 2.46 11.39
CA LEU A 23 -13.82 3.09 12.66
C LEU A 23 -12.42 2.63 13.08
N ILE A 24 -11.46 3.55 13.00
CA ILE A 24 -10.04 3.24 13.05
C ILE A 24 -9.44 3.90 14.27
N ASP A 25 -8.77 3.13 15.12
CA ASP A 25 -8.06 3.69 16.26
C ASP A 25 -6.88 4.55 15.77
N LYS A 26 -6.85 5.82 16.20
CA LYS A 26 -5.86 6.80 15.76
C LYS A 26 -4.44 6.41 16.14
N GLN A 27 -4.23 5.52 17.11
CA GLN A 27 -2.90 5.01 17.42
C GLN A 27 -2.26 4.27 16.24
N TYR A 28 -3.07 3.64 15.40
CA TYR A 28 -2.63 2.95 14.19
C TYR A 28 -2.34 3.91 13.05
N LEU A 29 -2.91 5.11 13.03
CA LEU A 29 -2.83 6.02 11.89
C LEU A 29 -1.48 6.77 11.85
N LEU A 30 -0.89 6.79 10.67
CA LEU A 30 0.19 7.72 10.35
C LEU A 30 -0.37 9.15 10.45
N PHE A 31 0.35 10.03 11.16
CA PHE A 31 -0.12 11.37 11.53
C PHE A 31 -1.45 11.44 12.31
N GLY A 32 -1.96 10.32 12.83
CA GLY A 32 -3.17 10.28 13.66
C GLY A 32 -4.48 10.59 12.93
N ARG A 33 -4.49 10.53 11.59
CA ARG A 33 -5.67 10.85 10.76
C ARG A 33 -5.74 10.01 9.50
N VAL A 34 -6.95 9.84 8.97
CA VAL A 34 -7.19 9.37 7.60
C VAL A 34 -7.07 10.54 6.62
N THR A 35 -7.05 10.29 5.32
CA THR A 35 -7.25 11.36 4.32
C THR A 35 -8.63 11.21 3.70
N TYR A 36 -9.44 12.26 3.71
CA TYR A 36 -10.75 12.30 3.06
C TYR A 36 -10.66 12.80 1.62
N GLN A 37 -11.61 12.36 0.78
CA GLN A 37 -11.82 12.89 -0.56
C GLN A 37 -12.27 14.36 -0.50
N GLY A 38 -11.78 15.16 -1.46
CA GLY A 38 -12.13 16.57 -1.60
C GLY A 38 -11.43 17.54 -0.63
N VAL A 39 -10.56 17.04 0.24
CA VAL A 39 -9.73 17.89 1.14
C VAL A 39 -8.38 18.16 0.49
N ASN A 40 -7.95 19.42 0.45
CA ASN A 40 -6.63 19.78 -0.05
C ASN A 40 -5.59 19.72 1.06
N TYR A 41 -4.99 18.55 1.27
CA TYR A 41 -3.93 18.34 2.28
C TYR A 41 -2.61 19.07 2.01
N TRP A 42 -2.52 19.85 0.93
CA TRP A 42 -1.40 20.73 0.61
C TRP A 42 -1.78 22.23 0.65
N GLY A 43 -3.01 22.52 1.06
CA GLY A 43 -3.56 23.87 1.17
C GLY A 43 -3.26 24.57 2.51
N LYS A 44 -3.80 25.77 2.70
CA LYS A 44 -3.62 26.54 3.94
C LYS A 44 -4.61 26.18 5.05
N ASN A 45 -5.79 25.65 4.71
CA ASN A 45 -6.91 25.44 5.66
C ASN A 45 -7.16 23.94 5.94
N ILE A 46 -6.08 23.14 5.98
CA ILE A 46 -6.16 21.67 6.04
C ILE A 46 -6.93 21.19 7.28
N GLU A 47 -6.70 21.81 8.44
CA GLU A 47 -7.32 21.41 9.70
C GLU A 47 -8.84 21.63 9.65
N GLU A 48 -9.28 22.83 9.25
CA GLU A 48 -10.70 23.16 9.11
C GLU A 48 -11.40 22.26 8.08
N GLU A 49 -10.80 22.06 6.90
CA GLU A 49 -11.37 21.20 5.85
C GLU A 49 -11.46 19.73 6.29
N HIS A 50 -10.48 19.26 7.08
CA HIS A 50 -10.47 17.90 7.60
C HIS A 50 -11.47 17.70 8.74
N GLU A 51 -11.55 18.64 9.68
CA GLU A 51 -12.47 18.56 10.82
C GLU A 51 -13.94 18.71 10.41
N ALA A 52 -14.21 19.32 9.25
CA ALA A 52 -15.54 19.35 8.65
C ALA A 52 -16.02 17.98 8.14
N LYS A 53 -15.15 16.96 8.10
CA LYS A 53 -15.46 15.61 7.62
C LYS A 53 -15.98 14.73 8.74
N GLY A 54 -16.91 13.84 8.40
CA GLY A 54 -17.55 12.91 9.33
C GLY A 54 -17.46 11.45 8.90
N CYS A 55 -18.11 10.58 9.67
CA CYS A 55 -18.12 9.13 9.42
C CYS A 55 -18.82 8.73 8.12
N ASP A 56 -19.60 9.64 7.54
CA ASP A 56 -20.30 9.45 6.27
C ASP A 56 -19.50 9.90 5.04
N ASP A 57 -18.37 10.61 5.23
CA ASP A 57 -17.51 11.09 4.16
C ASP A 57 -16.58 10.00 3.62
N GLN A 58 -16.25 10.07 2.33
CA GLN A 58 -15.35 9.12 1.68
C GLN A 58 -13.88 9.35 2.08
N ILE A 59 -13.20 8.29 2.53
CA ILE A 59 -11.79 8.25 2.90
C ILE A 59 -10.93 7.98 1.67
N GLN A 60 -10.16 8.93 1.16
CA GLN A 60 -9.21 8.74 0.08
C GLN A 60 -8.09 7.74 0.40
N SER A 61 -7.48 7.83 1.59
CA SER A 61 -6.44 6.90 2.04
C SER A 61 -6.45 6.66 3.55
N ILE A 62 -6.03 5.47 3.93
CA ILE A 62 -5.77 5.04 5.30
C ILE A 62 -4.32 4.57 5.35
N ASP A 63 -3.48 5.29 6.08
CA ASP A 63 -2.06 4.95 6.27
C ASP A 63 -1.86 4.46 7.71
N LEU A 64 -1.53 3.19 7.88
CA LEU A 64 -1.35 2.50 9.16
C LEU A 64 0.13 2.24 9.45
N LYS A 65 0.53 2.38 10.71
CA LYS A 65 1.87 2.08 11.24
C LYS A 65 1.77 0.96 12.26
N VAL A 66 2.45 -0.16 12.01
CA VAL A 66 2.34 -1.36 12.87
C VAL A 66 3.66 -2.10 13.02
N LYS A 67 3.72 -2.94 14.06
CA LYS A 67 4.79 -3.91 14.29
C LYS A 67 4.30 -5.29 13.83
N TRP A 68 5.01 -5.88 12.89
CA TRP A 68 4.78 -7.26 12.44
C TRP A 68 5.60 -8.24 13.32
N PRO A 69 5.10 -9.46 13.62
CA PRO A 69 3.87 -10.09 13.15
C PRO A 69 2.60 -9.76 13.95
N GLU A 70 2.70 -9.19 15.15
CA GLU A 70 1.56 -9.03 16.06
C GLU A 70 0.52 -8.01 15.59
N MET A 71 0.86 -7.17 14.61
CA MET A 71 0.03 -6.07 14.10
C MET A 71 -0.44 -5.12 15.21
N THR A 72 0.41 -4.91 16.21
CA THR A 72 0.22 -3.84 17.21
C THR A 72 0.62 -2.50 16.62
N ALA A 73 0.02 -1.42 17.12
CA ALA A 73 0.36 -0.08 16.65
C ALA A 73 1.85 0.23 16.87
N SER A 74 2.51 0.70 15.82
CA SER A 74 3.87 1.23 15.92
C SER A 74 3.81 2.74 16.18
N ARG A 75 4.82 3.25 16.89
CA ARG A 75 5.00 4.70 17.03
C ARG A 75 5.32 5.36 15.69
N GLU A 76 6.08 4.68 14.83
CA GLU A 76 6.72 5.27 13.66
C GLU A 76 6.31 4.61 12.34
N GLY A 77 6.07 3.30 12.35
CA GLY A 77 5.93 2.51 11.12
C GLY A 77 7.27 2.39 10.38
N PHE A 78 7.20 2.02 9.10
CA PHE A 78 8.41 1.83 8.30
C PHE A 78 9.23 3.12 8.17
N ARG A 79 10.53 3.01 8.49
CA ARG A 79 11.52 4.08 8.28
C ARG A 79 12.77 3.52 7.62
N LEU A 80 13.22 4.19 6.56
CA LEU A 80 14.45 3.80 5.88
C LEU A 80 15.63 3.88 6.86
N GLY A 81 16.42 2.80 6.93
CA GLY A 81 17.58 2.72 7.82
C GLY A 81 17.26 2.48 9.29
N SER A 82 15.98 2.26 9.66
CA SER A 82 15.61 1.87 11.02
C SER A 82 16.25 0.54 11.43
N GLU A 83 16.60 0.43 12.72
CA GLU A 83 16.97 -0.84 13.37
C GLU A 83 15.73 -1.70 13.68
N PHE A 84 14.55 -1.07 13.82
CA PHE A 84 13.27 -1.75 14.05
C PHE A 84 12.74 -2.33 12.73
N LYS A 85 13.31 -3.46 12.29
CA LYS A 85 12.99 -4.08 10.99
C LYS A 85 11.55 -4.55 10.86
N ASN A 86 10.91 -4.81 11.99
CA ASN A 86 9.54 -5.29 12.10
C ASN A 86 8.49 -4.17 11.97
N ASP A 87 8.91 -2.90 12.00
CA ASP A 87 8.00 -1.78 11.81
C ASP A 87 7.67 -1.65 10.32
N ILE A 88 6.38 -1.82 9.99
CA ILE A 88 5.86 -1.73 8.63
C ILE A 88 4.83 -0.61 8.52
N THR A 89 4.63 -0.14 7.29
CA THR A 89 3.55 0.81 6.97
C THR A 89 2.63 0.18 5.94
N ILE A 90 1.33 0.19 6.23
CA ILE A 90 0.28 -0.32 5.35
C ILE A 90 -0.57 0.86 4.88
N ALA A 91 -0.70 1.06 3.59
CA ALA A 91 -1.52 2.12 3.02
C ALA A 91 -2.65 1.51 2.18
N LEU A 92 -3.90 1.69 2.62
CA LEU A 92 -5.08 1.39 1.83
C LEU A 92 -5.54 2.66 1.12
N ASN A 93 -5.61 2.62 -0.21
CA ASN A 93 -5.91 3.78 -1.04
C ASN A 93 -7.11 3.50 -1.92
N GLN A 94 -8.00 4.47 -2.10
CA GLN A 94 -9.04 4.45 -3.14
C GLN A 94 -8.85 5.62 -4.09
N ARG A 95 -8.92 5.42 -5.41
CA ARG A 95 -8.74 6.51 -6.39
C ARG A 95 -10.04 7.22 -6.74
N SER A 96 -11.11 6.46 -6.97
CA SER A 96 -12.43 6.97 -7.37
C SER A 96 -13.44 5.82 -7.57
N VAL A 97 -14.72 6.17 -7.59
CA VAL A 97 -15.83 5.27 -7.98
C VAL A 97 -15.62 4.81 -9.42
N TRP A 98 -15.54 3.50 -9.63
CA TRP A 98 -15.46 2.88 -10.94
C TRP A 98 -16.77 3.12 -11.72
N LYS A 99 -16.67 3.51 -12.99
CA LYS A 99 -17.82 3.58 -13.89
C LYS A 99 -17.86 2.31 -14.75
N GLU A 100 -19.04 1.70 -14.90
CA GLU A 100 -19.23 0.48 -15.70
C GLU A 100 -18.68 0.62 -17.13
N GLU A 101 -18.71 1.84 -17.68
CA GLU A 101 -18.18 2.21 -19.00
C GLU A 101 -16.66 1.98 -19.18
N TRP A 102 -15.89 1.77 -18.09
CA TRP A 102 -14.44 1.57 -18.14
C TRP A 102 -13.99 0.11 -18.36
N GLY A 103 -14.91 -0.86 -18.42
CA GLY A 103 -14.64 -2.24 -18.86
C GLY A 103 -13.92 -3.17 -17.87
N SER A 104 -14.30 -4.46 -17.84
CA SER A 104 -14.05 -5.34 -16.68
C SER A 104 -12.71 -6.08 -16.59
N LYS A 105 -11.85 -6.10 -17.62
CA LYS A 105 -10.81 -7.15 -17.72
C LYS A 105 -9.40 -6.74 -17.32
N ASP A 106 -8.95 -5.52 -17.59
CA ASP A 106 -7.54 -5.15 -17.40
C ASP A 106 -7.25 -4.45 -16.08
N PHE A 107 -8.28 -4.11 -15.31
CA PHE A 107 -8.13 -3.36 -14.06
C PHE A 107 -7.27 -4.09 -13.01
N PHE A 108 -7.42 -5.40 -12.92
CA PHE A 108 -6.69 -6.25 -11.96
C PHE A 108 -5.28 -6.61 -12.44
N ASN A 109 -4.92 -6.25 -13.67
CA ASN A 109 -3.62 -6.59 -14.25
C ASN A 109 -2.59 -5.51 -13.90
N TYR A 110 -1.72 -5.83 -12.94
CA TYR A 110 -0.62 -4.97 -12.51
C TYR A 110 0.53 -4.90 -13.53
N LEU A 111 0.38 -5.36 -14.77
CA LEU A 111 1.44 -5.32 -15.78
C LEU A 111 1.98 -3.90 -16.02
N GLY A 112 1.11 -2.90 -16.13
CA GLY A 112 1.54 -1.50 -16.24
C GLY A 112 2.33 -1.03 -15.01
N HIS A 113 1.90 -1.43 -13.81
CA HIS A 113 2.62 -1.17 -12.57
C HIS A 113 3.97 -1.89 -12.53
N LEU A 114 4.04 -3.15 -12.95
CA LEU A 114 5.24 -3.97 -13.06
C LEU A 114 6.26 -3.31 -14.00
N LYS A 115 5.85 -2.99 -15.24
CA LYS A 115 6.70 -2.28 -16.22
C LYS A 115 7.28 -1.00 -15.62
N ARG A 116 6.45 -0.23 -14.91
CA ARG A 116 6.88 1.00 -14.23
C ARG A 116 7.89 0.76 -13.10
N LYS A 117 7.80 -0.36 -12.36
CA LYS A 117 8.80 -0.74 -11.33
C LYS A 117 10.11 -1.22 -11.96
N LEU A 118 10.03 -1.82 -13.15
CA LEU A 118 11.17 -2.38 -13.90
C LEU A 118 11.99 -1.33 -14.68
N ARG A 119 11.47 -0.13 -14.93
CA ARG A 119 12.23 0.98 -15.57
C ARG A 119 13.56 1.24 -14.88
N LYS A 120 14.60 1.65 -15.60
CA LYS A 120 15.91 1.95 -14.97
C LYS A 120 15.85 3.12 -13.98
N GLY A 121 16.66 3.05 -12.92
CA GLY A 121 16.69 4.04 -11.84
C GLY A 121 15.85 3.66 -10.62
N MET A 122 16.16 4.29 -9.48
CA MET A 122 15.46 4.09 -8.20
C MET A 122 13.98 4.50 -8.26
N PHE A 123 13.68 5.60 -8.95
CA PHE A 123 12.35 6.15 -9.04
C PHE A 123 11.58 5.57 -10.24
N SER A 124 10.31 5.25 -10.00
CA SER A 124 9.44 4.66 -11.02
C SER A 124 9.04 5.65 -12.14
N SER A 125 9.42 6.92 -12.01
CA SER A 125 9.26 7.99 -13.00
C SER A 125 10.50 8.20 -13.88
N SER A 126 11.65 7.64 -13.51
CA SER A 126 12.87 7.69 -14.32
C SER A 126 12.97 6.46 -15.22
N GLY A 127 13.62 6.63 -16.38
CA GLY A 127 13.94 5.54 -17.29
C GLY A 127 12.87 5.21 -18.32
N GLU A 128 13.30 4.51 -19.36
CA GLU A 128 12.44 4.07 -20.46
C GLU A 128 11.51 2.95 -20.00
N GLU A 129 10.35 2.88 -20.66
CA GLU A 129 9.42 1.76 -20.46
C GLU A 129 10.01 0.46 -20.98
N VAL A 130 9.81 -0.62 -20.21
CA VAL A 130 10.25 -1.96 -20.60
C VAL A 130 9.19 -2.65 -21.45
N SER A 131 9.61 -3.39 -22.48
CA SER A 131 8.71 -4.18 -23.33
C SER A 131 8.29 -5.47 -22.63
N GLU A 132 7.12 -6.03 -22.99
CA GLU A 132 6.64 -7.31 -22.44
C GLU A 132 7.56 -8.47 -22.83
N ILE A 133 8.02 -8.47 -24.08
CA ILE A 133 9.00 -9.44 -24.60
C ILE A 133 10.24 -9.48 -23.69
N TRP A 134 10.80 -8.31 -23.35
CA TRP A 134 11.95 -8.24 -22.47
C TRP A 134 11.64 -8.79 -21.06
N VAL A 135 10.46 -8.50 -20.52
CA VAL A 135 10.04 -9.05 -19.21
C VAL A 135 9.97 -10.57 -19.26
N ASP A 136 9.35 -11.13 -20.28
CA ASP A 136 9.18 -12.58 -20.43
C ASP A 136 10.50 -13.32 -20.67
N GLU A 137 11.42 -12.73 -21.43
CA GLU A 137 12.75 -13.30 -21.68
C GLU A 137 13.68 -13.20 -20.46
N THR A 138 13.47 -12.21 -19.59
CA THR A 138 14.38 -11.92 -18.46
C THR A 138 13.89 -12.51 -17.14
N LYS A 139 12.58 -12.72 -16.97
CA LYS A 139 12.00 -13.17 -15.70
C LYS A 139 12.56 -14.52 -15.26
N LYS A 140 12.84 -14.64 -13.97
CA LYS A 140 13.22 -15.90 -13.33
C LYS A 140 12.20 -16.24 -12.27
N PHE A 141 11.84 -17.51 -12.13
CA PHE A 141 10.97 -17.95 -11.05
C PHE A 141 11.79 -18.27 -9.80
N ASN A 142 11.44 -17.64 -8.69
CA ASN A 142 11.99 -17.90 -7.36
C ASN A 142 11.01 -18.81 -6.61
N SER A 143 11.39 -20.08 -6.45
CA SER A 143 10.55 -21.10 -5.80
C SER A 143 10.30 -20.83 -4.32
N ASP A 144 11.28 -20.26 -3.62
CA ASP A 144 11.21 -20.02 -2.17
C ASP A 144 10.20 -18.94 -1.83
N LEU A 145 10.05 -17.96 -2.73
CA LEU A 145 9.07 -16.88 -2.60
C LEU A 145 7.75 -17.14 -3.33
N GLY A 146 7.73 -18.09 -4.28
CA GLY A 146 6.59 -18.31 -5.17
C GLY A 146 6.32 -17.12 -6.11
N LEU A 147 7.37 -16.41 -6.51
CA LEU A 147 7.29 -15.18 -7.31
C LEU A 147 8.25 -15.21 -8.50
N TYR A 148 7.89 -14.55 -9.59
CA TYR A 148 8.86 -14.16 -10.61
C TYR A 148 9.70 -12.99 -10.11
N GLU A 149 10.94 -12.89 -10.59
CA GLU A 149 11.88 -11.85 -10.23
C GLU A 149 12.74 -11.37 -11.40
N ILE A 150 13.10 -10.08 -11.35
CA ILE A 150 14.14 -9.46 -12.19
C ILE A 150 14.98 -8.54 -11.29
N GLU A 151 16.30 -8.69 -11.38
CA GLU A 151 17.25 -7.71 -10.89
C GLU A 151 17.46 -6.62 -11.95
N VAL A 152 17.16 -5.37 -11.58
CA VAL A 152 17.29 -4.22 -12.46
C VAL A 152 18.59 -3.52 -12.11
N LYS A 153 19.55 -3.56 -13.04
CA LYS A 153 20.78 -2.77 -12.92
C LYS A 153 20.41 -1.29 -12.89
N SER A 154 20.78 -0.61 -11.81
CA SER A 154 20.52 0.81 -11.62
C SER A 154 21.85 1.57 -11.62
N ASP A 155 21.91 2.63 -12.43
CA ASP A 155 23.12 3.44 -12.59
C ASP A 155 23.34 4.40 -11.40
N ASP A 156 22.37 4.52 -10.50
CA ASP A 156 22.42 5.34 -9.29
C ASP A 156 23.08 4.64 -8.09
N GLY A 157 23.60 3.42 -8.28
CA GLY A 157 24.27 2.66 -7.22
C GLY A 157 23.33 2.13 -6.13
N VAL A 158 22.02 2.12 -6.37
CA VAL A 158 21.01 1.45 -5.54
C VAL A 158 20.64 0.13 -6.20
N GLY A 159 20.88 -1.00 -5.53
CA GLY A 159 20.44 -2.29 -6.02
C GLY A 159 18.92 -2.34 -6.08
N LYS A 160 18.35 -2.83 -7.18
CA LYS A 160 16.89 -2.95 -7.32
C LYS A 160 16.50 -4.33 -7.79
N LYS A 161 15.56 -4.93 -7.08
CA LYS A 161 14.96 -6.20 -7.47
C LYS A 161 13.45 -6.09 -7.42
N VAL A 162 12.80 -6.56 -8.48
CA VAL A 162 11.35 -6.50 -8.63
C VAL A 162 10.82 -7.93 -8.69
N TYR A 163 9.81 -8.21 -7.87
CA TYR A 163 9.14 -9.49 -7.79
C TYR A 163 7.66 -9.34 -8.15
N TRP A 164 7.04 -10.38 -8.69
CA TRP A 164 5.60 -10.35 -8.99
C TRP A 164 4.99 -11.75 -9.05
N GLN A 165 3.67 -11.83 -8.90
CA GLN A 165 2.89 -13.04 -9.09
C GLN A 165 2.03 -12.91 -10.35
N GLU A 166 2.14 -13.87 -11.26
CA GLU A 166 1.21 -14.03 -12.38
C GLU A 166 0.11 -15.02 -12.00
N ARG A 167 -1.15 -14.70 -12.32
CA ARG A 167 -2.30 -15.59 -12.15
C ARG A 167 -2.90 -15.94 -13.50
N LYS A 168 -3.11 -17.23 -13.72
CA LYS A 168 -3.69 -17.76 -14.97
C LYS A 168 -5.01 -17.04 -15.30
N GLY A 169 -5.08 -16.44 -16.48
CA GLY A 169 -6.25 -15.71 -16.96
C GLY A 169 -6.52 -14.35 -16.29
N LYS A 170 -5.65 -13.89 -15.38
CA LYS A 170 -5.77 -12.60 -14.66
C LYS A 170 -4.54 -11.69 -14.79
N GLY A 171 -3.45 -12.17 -15.39
CA GLY A 171 -2.22 -11.39 -15.55
C GLY A 171 -1.46 -11.21 -14.24
N VAL A 172 -0.77 -10.08 -14.10
CA VAL A 172 0.03 -9.77 -12.91
C VAL A 172 -0.92 -9.38 -11.77
N SER A 173 -0.84 -10.07 -10.64
CA SER A 173 -1.74 -9.89 -9.49
C SER A 173 -1.16 -9.05 -8.36
N LEU A 174 0.17 -9.03 -8.22
CA LEU A 174 0.87 -8.21 -7.23
C LEU A 174 2.28 -7.91 -7.71
N THR A 175 2.88 -6.86 -7.17
CA THR A 175 4.29 -6.52 -7.39
C THR A 175 4.96 -6.18 -6.07
N ILE A 176 6.24 -6.52 -5.93
CA ILE A 176 7.09 -6.13 -4.81
C ILE A 176 8.35 -5.51 -5.38
N LYS A 177 8.61 -4.23 -5.12
CA LYS A 177 9.89 -3.59 -5.48
C LYS A 177 10.75 -3.47 -4.25
N CYS A 178 11.91 -4.10 -4.24
CA CYS A 178 12.92 -3.95 -3.21
C CYS A 178 14.11 -3.11 -3.70
N LEU A 179 14.54 -2.18 -2.86
CA LEU A 179 15.71 -1.33 -3.03
C LEU A 179 16.75 -1.66 -1.96
N TYR A 180 18.01 -1.75 -2.37
CA TYR A 180 19.16 -2.09 -1.54
C TYR A 180 20.18 -0.96 -1.64
N PHE A 181 20.35 -0.22 -0.55
CA PHE A 181 21.20 0.96 -0.50
C PHE A 181 22.61 0.60 -0.02
N LYS A 182 23.62 1.37 -0.45
CA LYS A 182 25.02 1.18 -0.02
C LYS A 182 25.22 1.29 1.49
N SER A 183 24.35 2.00 2.19
CA SER A 183 24.34 2.08 3.66
C SER A 183 23.94 0.78 4.36
N GLY A 184 23.51 -0.24 3.61
CA GLY A 184 22.90 -1.46 4.14
C GLY A 184 21.40 -1.30 4.43
N ALA A 185 20.84 -0.10 4.26
CA ALA A 185 19.40 0.08 4.35
C ALA A 185 18.67 -0.64 3.20
N THR A 186 17.47 -1.12 3.50
CA THR A 186 16.63 -1.86 2.56
C THR A 186 15.21 -1.31 2.60
N SER A 187 14.51 -1.36 1.45
CA SER A 187 13.13 -0.91 1.35
C SER A 187 12.40 -1.74 0.32
N CYS A 188 11.41 -2.51 0.75
CA CYS A 188 10.47 -3.21 -0.12
C CYS A 188 9.11 -2.51 -0.11
N GLU A 189 8.48 -2.45 -1.27
CA GLU A 189 7.14 -1.91 -1.46
C GLU A 189 6.29 -2.95 -2.20
N PHE A 190 5.40 -3.62 -1.45
CA PHE A 190 4.39 -4.53 -1.97
C PHE A 190 3.18 -3.73 -2.43
N ASN A 191 2.61 -4.09 -3.58
CA ASN A 191 1.43 -3.47 -4.15
C ASN A 191 0.50 -4.55 -4.72
N THR A 192 -0.77 -4.51 -4.36
CA THR A 192 -1.82 -5.33 -4.98
C THR A 192 -3.19 -4.65 -4.92
N HIS A 193 -4.09 -5.09 -5.79
CA HIS A 193 -5.46 -4.60 -5.83
C HIS A 193 -6.29 -5.13 -4.65
N GLN A 194 -7.33 -4.38 -4.26
CA GLN A 194 -8.28 -4.75 -3.21
C GLN A 194 -9.71 -4.77 -3.76
N PRO A 195 -10.24 -5.94 -4.19
CA PRO A 195 -11.50 -6.03 -4.93
C PRO A 195 -12.77 -5.84 -4.09
N ASN A 196 -12.69 -5.85 -2.76
CA ASN A 196 -13.84 -6.07 -1.88
C ASN A 196 -14.44 -4.81 -1.22
N TYR A 197 -14.06 -3.62 -1.68
CA TYR A 197 -14.47 -2.34 -1.08
C TYR A 197 -15.46 -1.55 -1.94
N GLY A 198 -16.34 -2.18 -2.71
CA GLY A 198 -17.43 -1.51 -3.46
C GLY A 198 -16.99 -0.70 -4.68
N PHE A 199 -15.94 0.12 -4.55
CA PHE A 199 -15.29 0.84 -5.63
C PHE A 199 -14.04 0.08 -6.09
N ASN A 200 -14.09 -0.37 -7.35
CA ASN A 200 -13.07 -1.23 -7.96
C ASN A 200 -11.69 -0.58 -8.14
N THR A 201 -11.37 0.58 -7.54
CA THR A 201 -10.02 1.20 -7.67
C THR A 201 -9.21 1.23 -6.39
N SER A 202 -9.55 0.36 -5.44
CA SER A 202 -8.84 0.27 -4.17
C SER A 202 -7.55 -0.56 -4.31
N TYR A 203 -6.48 -0.14 -3.66
CA TYR A 203 -5.24 -0.92 -3.63
C TYR A 203 -4.55 -0.77 -2.29
N ILE A 204 -3.79 -1.80 -1.93
CA ILE A 204 -2.96 -1.79 -0.73
C ILE A 204 -1.50 -1.67 -1.15
N THR A 205 -0.78 -0.84 -0.40
CA THR A 205 0.67 -0.71 -0.49
C THR A 205 1.25 -1.03 0.88
N ILE A 206 2.22 -1.94 0.95
CA ILE A 206 2.89 -2.27 2.21
C ILE A 206 4.38 -1.99 2.06
N LYS A 207 4.93 -1.18 2.97
CA LYS A 207 6.37 -0.86 3.05
C LYS A 207 6.99 -1.62 4.21
N PHE A 208 8.07 -2.35 3.92
CA PHE A 208 8.78 -3.18 4.88
C PHE A 208 10.26 -3.35 4.49
N HIS A 209 11.08 -3.84 5.40
CA HIS A 209 12.50 -4.15 5.13
C HIS A 209 12.67 -5.48 4.39
N SER A 210 13.65 -5.61 3.51
CA SER A 210 13.83 -6.81 2.66
C SER A 210 14.00 -8.12 3.43
N GLU A 211 14.45 -8.04 4.67
CA GLU A 211 14.59 -9.14 5.61
C GLU A 211 13.24 -9.84 5.87
N LEU A 212 12.13 -9.13 5.71
CA LEU A 212 10.78 -9.67 5.84
C LEU A 212 10.20 -10.19 4.53
N LEU A 213 10.92 -10.09 3.40
CA LEU A 213 10.43 -10.54 2.09
C LEU A 213 10.00 -12.02 2.07
N PRO A 214 10.71 -12.97 2.73
CA PRO A 214 10.25 -14.36 2.80
C PRO A 214 8.84 -14.52 3.41
N HIS A 215 8.40 -13.54 4.20
CA HIS A 215 7.10 -13.54 4.89
C HIS A 215 6.04 -12.68 4.17
N TRP A 216 6.25 -12.28 2.91
CA TRP A 216 5.37 -11.35 2.20
C TRP A 216 3.90 -11.80 2.18
N GLN A 217 3.63 -13.10 2.10
CA GLN A 217 2.27 -13.65 2.10
C GLN A 217 1.56 -13.43 3.45
N GLU A 218 2.27 -13.73 4.54
CA GLU A 218 1.76 -13.56 5.91
C GLU A 218 1.60 -12.07 6.25
N ILE A 219 2.55 -11.22 5.84
CA ILE A 219 2.43 -9.75 5.98
C ILE A 219 1.16 -9.25 5.29
N TYR A 220 0.90 -9.71 4.07
CA TYR A 220 -0.29 -9.33 3.33
C TYR A 220 -1.58 -9.82 4.01
N GLN A 221 -1.63 -11.09 4.42
CA GLN A 221 -2.79 -11.68 5.11
C GLN A 221 -3.09 -10.95 6.43
N ASN A 222 -2.08 -10.72 7.25
CA ASN A 222 -2.23 -10.02 8.52
C ASN A 222 -2.65 -8.56 8.30
N ALA A 223 -2.17 -7.91 7.23
CA ALA A 223 -2.58 -6.56 6.87
C ALA A 223 -4.06 -6.52 6.46
N GLU A 224 -4.54 -7.49 5.67
CA GLU A 224 -5.95 -7.61 5.32
C GLU A 224 -6.83 -7.82 6.55
N GLN A 225 -6.41 -8.70 7.47
CA GLN A 225 -7.11 -8.96 8.73
C GLN A 225 -7.21 -7.70 9.60
N LEU A 226 -6.11 -6.98 9.77
CA LEU A 226 -6.08 -5.72 10.52
C LEU A 226 -7.03 -4.69 9.90
N ILE A 227 -6.96 -4.48 8.58
CA ILE A 227 -7.85 -3.53 7.90
C ILE A 227 -9.32 -3.95 8.11
N HIS A 228 -9.62 -5.25 7.97
CA HIS A 228 -10.97 -5.76 8.15
C HIS A 228 -11.48 -5.55 9.59
N SER A 229 -10.61 -5.60 10.60
CA SER A 229 -10.98 -5.36 12.00
C SER A 229 -11.52 -3.95 12.28
N PHE A 230 -11.21 -2.97 11.42
CA PHE A 230 -11.74 -1.61 11.52
C PHE A 230 -13.10 -1.44 10.83
N ASN A 231 -13.58 -2.44 10.11
CA ASN A 231 -14.89 -2.39 9.48
C ASN A 231 -16.00 -2.56 10.53
N THR A 232 -17.01 -1.69 10.51
CA THR A 232 -18.13 -1.73 11.47
C THR A 232 -19.45 -2.24 10.88
N GLY A 233 -19.46 -2.70 9.62
CA GLY A 233 -20.64 -3.23 8.92
C GLY A 233 -20.30 -4.18 7.78
#